data_AF-L1IQP8-F1
#
_entry.id   AF-L1IQP8-F1
#
_cell.length_a   1.000
_cell.length_b   1.000
_cell.length_c   1.000
_cell.angle_alpha   90.00
_cell.angle_beta   90.00
_cell.angle_gamma   90.00
#
_symmetry.space_group_name_H-M   'P 1'
#
loop_
_entity.id
_entity.type
_entity.pdbx_description
1 polymer ?
#
loop_
_entity_poly.entity_id
_entity_poly.type
_entity_poly.pdbx_seq_one_letter_code
_entity_poly.pdbx_strand_id
1 'polypeptide(L)' 'MQIVFTCNKCETRQSKIFTRMAYEKGVVIVKCDGCGVQHLLADNLGYFYDSTGFTKCRIAAHT' A
#
# COMPACT_ATOMS: atom_id res chain seq x y z
N MET A 1 -11.49 -8.19 1.73
CA MET A 1 -10.68 -7.74 2.90
C MET A 1 -10.54 -6.23 2.80
N GLN A 2 -10.86 -5.50 3.86
CA GLN A 2 -10.66 -4.04 3.89
C GLN A 2 -9.34 -3.75 4.59
N ILE A 3 -8.48 -2.96 3.95
CA ILE A 3 -7.19 -2.56 4.49
C ILE A 3 -7.22 -1.06 4.71
N VAL A 4 -6.80 -0.64 5.90
CA VAL A 4 -6.65 0.76 6.25
C VAL A 4 -5.17 1.10 6.29
N PHE A 5 -4.78 2.12 5.55
CA PHE A 5 -3.40 2.57 5.49
C PHE A 5 -3.31 4.09 5.63
N THR A 6 -2.16 4.55 6.11
CA THR A 6 -1.83 5.95 6.28
C THR A 6 -0.67 6.30 5.38
N CYS A 7 -0.86 7.31 4.54
CA CYS A 7 0.18 7.85 3.68
C CYS A 7 1.29 8.48 4.53
N ASN A 8 2.56 8.11 4.31
CA ASN A 8 3.68 8.74 5.00
C ASN A 8 4.03 10.14 4.47
N LYS A 9 3.58 10.49 3.26
CA LYS A 9 3.90 11.77 2.63
C LYS A 9 2.94 12.89 3.04
N CYS A 10 1.64 12.60 3.12
CA CYS A 10 0.58 13.58 3.38
C CYS A 10 -0.32 13.21 4.56
N GLU A 11 0.02 12.15 5.30
CA GLU A 11 -0.68 11.69 6.51
C GLU A 11 -2.17 11.36 6.32
N THR A 12 -2.65 11.34 5.07
CA THR A 12 -4.01 10.96 4.74
C THR A 12 -4.22 9.48 5.02
N ARG A 13 -5.23 9.18 5.84
CA ARG A 13 -5.66 7.84 6.18
C ARG A 13 -6.79 7.41 5.27
N GLN A 14 -6.59 6.34 4.50
CA GLN A 14 -7.57 5.83 3.54
C GLN A 14 -7.83 4.35 3.80
N SER A 15 -9.01 3.89 3.40
CA SER A 15 -9.36 2.47 3.35
C SER A 15 -9.63 2.06 1.91
N LYS A 16 -9.13 0.89 1.51
CA LYS A 16 -9.41 0.29 0.20
C LYS A 16 -9.68 -1.21 0.38
N ILE A 17 -10.48 -1.75 -0.51
CA ILE A 17 -10.87 -3.17 -0.49
C ILE A 17 -9.96 -3.91 -1.47
N PHE A 18 -9.34 -4.98 -0.98
CA PHE A 18 -8.50 -5.87 -1.77
C PHE A 18 -8.90 -7.32 -1.55
N THR A 19 -8.49 -8.16 -2.50
CA THR A 19 -8.56 -9.61 -2.34
C THR A 19 -7.43 -10.06 -1.42
N ARG A 20 -7.70 -11.06 -0.58
CA ARG A 20 -6.67 -11.64 0.31
C ARG A 20 -5.48 -12.15 -0.50
N MET A 21 -5.75 -12.80 -1.63
CA MET A 21 -4.71 -13.33 -2.52
C MET A 21 -3.75 -12.26 -3.03
N ALA A 22 -4.24 -11.08 -3.43
CA ALA A 22 -3.37 -9.99 -3.90
C ALA A 22 -2.44 -9.49 -2.80
N TYR A 23 -2.95 -9.42 -1.56
CA TYR A 23 -2.17 -8.93 -0.42
C TYR A 23 -1.16 -9.95 0.12
N GLU A 24 -1.46 -11.24 0.07
CA GLU A 24 -0.60 -12.31 0.61
C GLU A 24 0.37 -12.90 -0.43
N LYS A 25 -0.02 -12.93 -1.70
CA LYS A 25 0.77 -13.60 -2.77
C LYS A 25 1.14 -12.68 -3.93
N GLY A 26 0.75 -11.41 -3.88
CA GLY A 26 0.95 -10.46 -4.95
C GLY A 26 1.69 -9.20 -4.52
N VAL A 27 1.62 -8.22 -5.41
CA VAL A 27 2.05 -6.85 -5.17
C VAL A 27 0.82 -5.96 -5.13
N VAL A 28 0.71 -5.12 -4.11
CA VAL A 28 -0.38 -4.16 -3.96
C VAL A 28 0.16 -2.75 -4.01
N ILE A 29 -0.21 -2.02 -5.06
CA ILE A 29 0.08 -0.60 -5.25
C ILE A 29 -1.22 0.18 -5.19
N VAL A 30 -1.23 1.28 -4.43
CA VAL A 30 -2.41 2.14 -4.26
C VAL A 30 -2.08 3.58 -4.61
N LYS A 31 -2.99 4.27 -5.28
CA LYS A 31 -2.89 5.73 -5.43
C LYS A 31 -3.44 6.39 -4.17
N CYS A 32 -2.65 7.27 -3.55
CA CYS A 32 -3.14 8.07 -2.43
C CYS A 32 -3.97 9.24 -2.97
N ASP A 33 -5.18 9.40 -2.44
CA ASP A 33 -6.07 10.51 -2.83
C ASP A 33 -5.60 11.87 -2.27
N GLY A 34 -4.72 11.89 -1.26
CA GLY A 34 -4.18 13.12 -0.68
C GLY A 34 -3.00 13.71 -1.45
N CYS A 35 -1.99 12.89 -1.79
CA CYS A 35 -0.80 13.36 -2.52
C CYS A 35 -0.81 13.00 -4.01
N GLY A 36 -1.75 12.17 -4.48
CA GLY A 36 -1.85 11.71 -5.87
C GLY A 36 -0.79 10.71 -6.30
N VAL A 37 0.18 10.39 -5.43
CA VAL A 37 1.31 9.48 -5.72
C VAL A 37 0.89 8.03 -5.49
N GLN A 38 1.57 7.11 -6.18
CA GLN A 38 1.43 5.68 -5.99
C GLN A 38 2.29 5.20 -4.80
N HIS A 39 1.66 4.47 -3.90
CA HIS A 39 2.26 3.90 -2.70
C HIS A 39 2.25 2.39 -2.76
N LEU A 40 3.35 1.78 -2.35
CA LEU A 40 3.46 0.34 -2.21
C LEU A 40 2.93 -0.10 -0.83
N LEU A 41 1.95 -1.00 -0.83
CA LEU A 41 1.34 -1.56 0.39
C LEU A 41 1.93 -2.93 0.72
N ALA A 42 2.02 -3.83 -0.26
CA ALA A 42 2.58 -5.17 -0.09
C ALA A 42 3.43 -5.54 -1.31
N ASP A 43 4.59 -6.16 -1.06
CA ASP A 43 5.44 -6.76 -2.08
C ASP A 43 6.00 -8.07 -1.54
N ASN A 44 5.26 -9.16 -1.76
CA ASN A 44 5.68 -10.49 -1.30
C ASN A 44 6.49 -11.25 -2.36
N LEU A 45 6.71 -10.63 -3.52
CA LEU A 45 7.38 -11.21 -4.66
C LEU A 45 8.77 -10.58 -4.91
N GLY A 46 9.10 -9.49 -4.20
CA GLY A 46 10.40 -8.84 -4.25
C GLY A 46 10.66 -8.04 -5.54
N TYR A 47 9.60 -7.70 -6.28
CA TYR A 47 9.73 -6.98 -7.55
C TYR A 47 10.24 -5.55 -7.38
N PHE A 48 10.07 -4.95 -6.19
CA PHE A 48 10.29 -3.51 -5.97
C PHE A 48 11.38 -3.20 -4.95
N TYR A 49 12.28 -4.15 -4.65
CA TYR A 49 13.35 -3.98 -3.66
C TYR A 49 14.35 -2.85 -4.02
N ASP A 50 14.59 -2.61 -5.31
CA ASP A 50 15.54 -1.60 -5.82
C ASP A 50 14.85 -0.35 -6.42
N SER A 51 13.51 -0.31 -6.42
CA SER A 51 12.75 0.75 -7.09
C SER A 51 12.57 1.98 -6.19
N THR A 52 13.33 3.04 -6.45
CA THR A 52 13.24 4.32 -5.75
C THR A 52 11.94 5.11 -6.01
N GLY A 53 11.06 4.60 -6.87
CA GLY A 53 9.82 5.28 -7.29
C GLY A 53 8.61 5.12 -6.36
N PHE A 54 8.64 4.18 -5.39
CA PHE A 54 7.47 3.88 -4.56
C PHE A 54 7.70 4.20 -3.09
N THR A 55 6.86 5.06 -2.52
CA THR A 55 6.89 5.38 -1.09
C THR A 55 6.07 4.36 -0.30
N LYS A 56 6.69 3.71 0.69
CA LYS A 56 6.00 2.74 1.58
C LYS A 56 4.96 3.46 2.44
N CYS A 57 3.75 2.89 2.54
CA CYS A 57 2.69 3.35 3.43
C CYS A 57 2.71 2.59 4.77
N ARG A 58 2.26 3.24 5.85
CA ARG A 58 2.01 2.56 7.13
C ARG A 58 0.65 1.88 7.07
N ILE A 59 0.62 0.57 7.23
CA ILE A 59 -0.63 -0.20 7.25
C ILE A 59 -1.04 -0.37 8.71
N ALA A 60 -2.28 -0.02 9.05
CA ALA A 60 -2.82 -0.32 10.36
C ALA A 60 -3.03 -1.84 10.44
N ALA A 61 -2.44 -2.48 11.44
CA ALA A 61 -2.48 -3.94 11.59
C ALA A 61 -3.90 -4.48 11.52
N HIS A 62 -4.03 -5.64 10.86
CA HIS A 62 -5.29 -6.37 10.69
C HIS A 62 -5.82 -6.72 12.07
N THR A 63 -7.00 -6.22 12.44
CA THR A 63 -7.79 -6.82 13.52
C THR A 63 -8.68 -7.89 12.92
#